data_AF-A0AAQ2HA02-F1
#
_entry.id   AF-A0AAQ2HA02-F1
#
_cell.length_a   1.000
_cell.length_b   1.000
_cell.length_c   1.000
_cell.angle_alpha   90.00
_cell.angle_beta   90.00
_cell.angle_gamma   90.00
#
_symmetry.space_group_name_H-M   'P 1'
#
loop_
_entity.id
_entity.type
_entity.pdbx_description
1 polymer ?
#
loop_
_entity_poly.entity_id
_entity_poly.type
_entity_poly.pdbx_seq_one_letter_code
_entity_poly.pdbx_strand_id
1 'polypeptide(L)'
;MKKIFATVLLCVSLPALAKVSTDVFCFRSDGDKPVRFEMRTYYDDAVKWSGGMVRYAQSKTALPLVIEHEEDEVLDESRPHQYTTTWVEMVGGKVNGRYEMMTQGAMVYSMTYTNARTGKQTAFGRALDVDASEQTGCRW
;
A
#
# COMPACT_ATOMS: atom_id res chain seq x y z
N MET A 1 3.29 -61.65 -14.57
CA MET A 1 2.92 -60.92 -13.33
C MET A 1 4.17 -60.58 -12.51
N LYS A 2 4.59 -59.31 -12.50
CA LYS A 2 5.31 -58.57 -11.43
C LYS A 2 5.78 -57.23 -12.04
N LYS A 3 4.97 -56.17 -11.90
CA LYS A 3 5.13 -55.04 -10.94
C LYS A 3 6.36 -54.18 -11.30
N ILE A 4 6.22 -53.12 -12.11
CA ILE A 4 6.00 -51.69 -11.70
C ILE A 4 6.98 -51.35 -10.55
N PHE A 5 7.95 -50.43 -10.68
CA PHE A 5 7.79 -48.98 -10.76
C PHE A 5 9.09 -48.31 -11.24
N ALA A 6 8.98 -47.46 -12.26
CA ALA A 6 9.98 -46.45 -12.59
C ALA A 6 9.80 -45.27 -11.63
N THR A 7 10.73 -45.06 -10.70
CA THR A 7 10.72 -43.87 -9.83
C THR A 7 11.52 -42.77 -10.52
N VAL A 8 10.84 -42.01 -11.38
CA VAL A 8 11.34 -40.71 -11.84
C VAL A 8 11.11 -39.74 -10.67
N LEU A 9 12.17 -39.49 -9.91
CA LEU A 9 12.18 -38.42 -8.92
C LEU A 9 12.25 -37.08 -9.68
N LEU A 10 11.09 -36.54 -10.05
CA LEU A 10 10.97 -35.16 -10.54
C LEU A 10 11.41 -34.24 -9.38
N CYS A 11 12.64 -33.74 -9.43
CA CYS A 11 13.04 -32.55 -8.71
C CYS A 11 12.28 -31.35 -9.29
N VAL A 12 11.01 -31.21 -8.91
CA VAL A 12 10.26 -29.97 -9.11
C VAL A 12 10.92 -28.96 -8.18
N SER A 13 11.85 -28.18 -8.70
CA SER A 13 12.27 -26.94 -8.06
C SER A 13 11.03 -26.06 -7.99
N LEU A 14 10.31 -26.12 -6.88
CA LEU A 14 9.31 -25.11 -6.55
C LEU A 14 10.09 -23.79 -6.51
N PRO A 15 9.85 -22.83 -7.43
CA PRO A 15 10.37 -21.51 -7.21
C PRO A 15 9.79 -21.06 -5.88
N ALA A 16 10.65 -20.84 -4.89
CA ALA A 16 10.29 -20.11 -3.69
C ALA A 16 9.97 -18.69 -4.17
N LEU A 17 8.71 -18.46 -4.54
CA LEU A 17 8.23 -17.14 -4.87
C LEU A 17 8.34 -16.35 -3.56
N ALA A 18 9.33 -15.46 -3.48
CA ALA A 18 9.37 -14.42 -2.47
C ALA A 18 8.10 -13.59 -2.68
N LYS A 19 7.06 -13.90 -1.90
CA LYS A 19 5.75 -13.30 -2.06
C LYS A 19 5.81 -11.92 -1.43
N VAL A 20 5.91 -10.89 -2.26
CA VAL A 20 5.69 -9.52 -1.84
C VAL A 20 4.22 -9.38 -1.45
N SER A 21 3.95 -8.99 -0.21
CA SER A 21 2.59 -8.65 0.23
C SER A 21 2.19 -7.33 -0.41
N THR A 22 0.96 -7.24 -0.91
CA THR A 22 0.45 -6.01 -1.52
C THR A 22 -0.89 -5.63 -0.90
N ASP A 23 -0.96 -4.44 -0.33
CA ASP A 23 -2.23 -3.85 0.09
C ASP A 23 -2.66 -2.77 -0.90
N VAL A 24 -3.94 -2.73 -1.22
CA VAL A 24 -4.53 -1.76 -2.16
C VAL A 24 -5.59 -0.93 -1.42
N PHE A 25 -5.42 0.38 -1.46
CA PHE A 25 -6.31 1.33 -0.82
C PHE A 25 -6.85 2.34 -1.83
N CYS A 26 -8.15 2.60 -1.79
CA CYS A 26 -8.79 3.62 -2.60
C CYS A 26 -9.17 4.80 -1.72
N PHE A 27 -8.71 5.99 -2.08
CA PHE A 27 -8.93 7.22 -1.33
C PHE A 27 -9.62 8.28 -2.17
N ARG A 28 -10.51 9.05 -1.53
CA ARG A 28 -11.11 10.25 -2.11
C ARG A 28 -11.14 11.40 -1.10
N SER A 29 -10.89 12.62 -1.57
CA SER A 29 -11.13 13.82 -0.77
C SER A 29 -12.63 14.13 -0.75
N ASP A 30 -13.03 15.02 0.15
CA ASP A 30 -14.38 15.59 0.14
C ASP A 30 -14.54 16.68 -0.93
N GLY A 31 -15.80 17.11 -1.15
CA GLY A 31 -16.20 18.21 -2.04
C GLY A 31 -16.74 17.76 -3.41
N ASP A 32 -17.23 18.73 -4.18
CA ASP A 32 -17.93 18.49 -5.46
C ASP A 32 -17.05 17.89 -6.57
N LYS A 33 -15.73 18.11 -6.49
CA LYS A 33 -14.74 17.61 -7.43
C LYS A 33 -13.63 16.89 -6.65
N PRO A 34 -13.93 15.70 -6.11
CA PRO A 34 -13.03 15.02 -5.20
C PRO A 34 -11.77 14.56 -5.93
N VAL A 35 -10.62 14.75 -5.29
CA VAL A 35 -9.37 14.13 -5.72
C VAL A 35 -9.44 12.66 -5.34
N ARG A 36 -9.19 11.78 -6.30
CA ARG A 36 -9.26 10.32 -6.13
C ARG A 36 -7.92 9.68 -6.49
N PHE A 37 -7.44 8.76 -5.67
CA PHE A 37 -6.21 8.02 -5.96
C PHE A 37 -6.23 6.62 -5.35
N GLU A 38 -5.58 5.68 -6.04
CA GLU A 38 -5.19 4.42 -5.42
C GLU A 38 -3.83 4.58 -4.75
N MET A 39 -3.66 3.94 -3.60
CA MET A 39 -2.37 3.71 -2.97
C MET A 39 -2.14 2.21 -2.92
N ARG A 40 -0.95 1.78 -3.33
CA ARG A 40 -0.50 0.41 -3.10
C ARG A 40 0.71 0.43 -2.19
N THR A 41 0.70 -0.44 -1.19
CA THR A 41 1.87 -0.67 -0.34
C THR A 41 2.39 -2.08 -0.59
N TYR A 42 3.71 -2.24 -0.50
CA TYR A 42 4.42 -3.46 -0.77
C TYR A 42 5.29 -3.79 0.44
N TYR A 43 5.29 -5.05 0.86
CA TYR A 43 6.20 -5.56 1.88
C TYR A 43 6.92 -6.81 1.38
N ASP A 44 8.24 -6.76 1.41
CA ASP A 44 9.10 -7.92 1.17
C ASP A 44 9.70 -8.39 2.50
N ASP A 45 9.20 -9.54 2.97
CA ASP A 45 9.63 -10.15 4.23
C ASP A 45 11.08 -10.63 4.21
N ALA A 46 11.59 -11.04 3.03
CA ALA A 46 12.93 -11.62 2.90
C ALA A 46 14.03 -10.59 3.15
N VAL A 47 13.78 -9.33 2.78
CA VAL A 47 14.73 -8.22 2.94
C VAL A 47 14.23 -7.16 3.92
N LYS A 48 13.08 -7.39 4.58
CA LYS A 48 12.45 -6.45 5.52
C LYS A 48 12.29 -5.04 4.91
N TRP A 49 11.82 -5.01 3.66
CA TRP A 49 11.67 -3.76 2.92
C TRP A 49 10.19 -3.43 2.70
N SER A 50 9.86 -2.16 2.86
CA SER A 50 8.54 -1.61 2.56
C SER A 50 8.65 -0.47 1.56
N GLY A 51 7.67 -0.39 0.66
CA GLY A 51 7.55 0.70 -0.31
C GLY A 51 6.13 0.82 -0.82
N GLY A 52 5.89 1.78 -1.69
CA GLY A 52 4.54 1.94 -2.23
C GLY A 52 4.48 2.78 -3.49
N MET A 53 3.25 3.01 -3.93
CA MET A 53 2.95 3.99 -4.97
C MET A 53 1.58 4.61 -4.73
N VAL A 54 1.38 5.80 -5.30
CA VAL A 54 0.06 6.38 -5.52
C VAL A 54 -0.19 6.53 -7.01
N ARG A 55 -1.43 6.33 -7.44
CA ARG A 55 -1.88 6.66 -8.79
C ARG A 55 -3.22 7.38 -8.72
N TYR A 56 -3.20 8.65 -9.06
CA TYR A 56 -4.40 9.46 -9.17
C TYR A 56 -5.32 8.94 -10.28
N ALA A 57 -6.63 8.97 -10.07
CA ALA A 57 -7.62 8.39 -10.99
C ALA A 57 -7.54 8.97 -12.43
N GLN A 58 -7.12 10.24 -12.56
CA GLN A 58 -6.97 10.91 -13.85
C GLN A 58 -5.55 10.74 -14.46
N SER A 59 -4.63 10.09 -13.74
CA SER A 59 -3.25 9.87 -14.17
C SER A 59 -3.04 8.45 -14.67
N LYS A 60 -2.26 8.31 -15.75
CA LYS A 60 -1.75 7.01 -16.21
C LYS A 60 -0.47 6.60 -15.49
N THR A 61 0.18 7.53 -14.81
CA THR A 61 1.48 7.34 -14.16
C THR A 61 1.30 7.20 -12.66
N ALA A 62 1.91 6.15 -12.09
CA ALA A 62 2.06 5.99 -10.66
C ALA A 62 3.28 6.76 -10.15
N LEU A 63 3.14 7.39 -8.98
CA LEU A 63 4.21 8.09 -8.28
C LEU A 63 4.72 7.20 -7.14
N PRO A 64 6.03 6.98 -7.03
CA PRO A 64 6.58 6.13 -5.98
C PRO A 64 6.42 6.77 -4.60
N LEU A 65 6.16 5.92 -3.61
CA LEU A 65 6.17 6.25 -2.19
C LEU A 65 7.35 5.58 -1.49
N VAL A 66 7.97 6.30 -0.56
CA VAL A 66 9.00 5.80 0.36
C VAL A 66 8.55 6.06 1.79
N ILE A 67 8.78 5.13 2.71
CA ILE A 67 8.53 5.39 4.13
C ILE A 67 9.62 6.33 4.65
N GLU A 68 9.20 7.47 5.19
CA GLU A 68 10.10 8.38 5.92
C GLU A 68 10.10 8.07 7.41
N HIS A 69 8.93 7.77 7.96
CA HIS A 69 8.76 7.49 9.37
C HIS A 69 7.60 6.53 9.61
N GLU A 70 7.70 5.77 10.69
CA GLU A 70 6.62 4.94 11.22
C GLU A 70 6.68 5.00 12.74
N GLU A 71 5.56 5.32 13.36
CA GLU A 71 5.36 5.28 14.80
C GLU A 71 4.32 4.20 15.12
N ASP A 72 4.58 3.40 16.14
CA ASP A 72 3.61 2.46 16.70
C ASP A 72 3.18 2.90 18.11
N GLU A 73 1.87 2.83 18.35
CA GLU A 73 1.28 3.18 19.64
C GLU A 73 0.37 2.03 20.13
N VAL A 74 0.63 1.57 21.36
CA VAL A 74 -0.22 0.62 22.07
C VAL A 74 -1.20 1.40 22.93
N LEU A 75 -2.38 1.68 22.37
CA LEU A 75 -3.44 2.37 23.10
C LEU A 75 -4.10 1.48 24.16
N ASP A 76 -4.13 0.17 23.93
CA ASP A 76 -4.73 -0.85 24.79
C ASP A 76 -4.15 -2.22 24.39
N GLU A 77 -3.57 -2.96 25.34
CA GLU A 77 -2.94 -4.28 25.13
C GLU A 77 -3.90 -5.33 24.54
N SER A 78 -5.22 -5.14 24.67
CA SER A 78 -6.25 -6.01 24.11
C SER A 78 -6.62 -5.70 22.66
N ARG A 79 -6.11 -4.61 22.09
CA ARG A 79 -6.39 -4.16 20.72
C ARG A 79 -5.15 -4.27 19.83
N PRO A 80 -5.32 -4.37 18.50
CA PRO A 80 -4.20 -4.23 17.58
C PRO A 80 -3.47 -2.91 17.81
N HIS A 81 -2.15 -2.91 17.60
CA HIS A 81 -1.34 -1.71 17.64
C HIS A 81 -1.87 -0.70 16.61
N GLN A 82 -1.81 0.57 16.97
CA GLN A 82 -2.01 1.66 16.03
C GLN A 82 -0.66 1.99 15.39
N TYR A 83 -0.65 2.21 14.09
CA TYR A 83 0.52 2.65 13.34
C TYR A 83 0.21 3.97 12.67
N THR A 84 1.14 4.91 12.76
CA THR A 84 1.13 6.14 11.96
C THR A 84 2.34 6.09 11.03
N THR A 85 2.10 5.85 9.75
CA THR A 85 3.16 5.79 8.73
C THR A 85 3.18 7.09 7.92
N THR A 86 4.34 7.75 7.86
CA THR A 86 4.61 8.87 6.96
C THR A 86 5.22 8.36 5.66
N TRP A 87 4.47 8.49 4.56
CA TRP A 87 4.90 8.16 3.22
C TRP A 87 5.28 9.41 2.44
N VAL A 88 6.47 9.41 1.85
CA VAL A 88 6.95 10.49 0.99
C VAL A 88 6.65 10.18 -0.47
N GLU A 89 5.91 11.07 -1.10
CA GLU A 89 5.66 11.06 -2.54
C GLU A 89 6.82 11.68 -3.30
N MET A 90 7.39 10.93 -4.25
CA MET A 90 8.56 11.34 -5.01
C MET A 90 8.20 11.65 -6.47
N VAL A 91 8.59 12.83 -6.96
CA VAL A 91 8.44 13.26 -8.36
C VAL A 91 9.77 13.77 -8.87
N GLY A 92 10.30 13.14 -9.94
CA GLY A 92 11.56 13.56 -10.54
C GLY A 92 12.75 13.57 -9.57
N GLY A 93 12.79 12.61 -8.63
CA GLY A 93 13.83 12.50 -7.61
C GLY A 93 13.72 13.51 -6.46
N LYS A 94 12.61 14.27 -6.37
CA LYS A 94 12.36 15.25 -5.31
C LYS A 94 11.10 14.90 -4.53
N VAL A 95 11.07 15.30 -3.27
CA VAL A 95 9.87 15.22 -2.43
C VAL A 95 8.80 16.16 -2.97
N ASN A 96 7.66 15.62 -3.37
CA ASN A 96 6.51 16.38 -3.85
C ASN A 96 5.50 16.65 -2.71
N GLY A 97 5.35 15.69 -1.79
CA GLY A 97 4.50 15.80 -0.62
C GLY A 97 4.65 14.59 0.29
N ARG A 98 3.89 14.62 1.39
CA ARG A 98 3.86 13.58 2.41
C ARG A 98 2.44 13.14 2.66
N TYR A 99 2.23 11.85 2.77
CA TYR A 99 1.01 11.28 3.31
C TYR A 99 1.28 10.83 4.74
N GLU A 100 0.40 11.19 5.65
CA GLU A 100 0.34 10.60 6.98
C GLU A 100 -0.88 9.68 7.03
N MET A 101 -0.65 8.39 7.23
CA MET A 101 -1.68 7.37 7.25
C MET A 101 -1.69 6.70 8.62
N MET A 102 -2.81 6.82 9.35
CA MET A 102 -3.01 6.13 10.61
C MET A 102 -3.84 4.86 10.39
N THR A 103 -3.32 3.72 10.82
CA THR A 103 -3.98 2.42 10.72
C THR A 103 -4.06 1.73 12.07
N GLN A 104 -5.06 0.88 12.27
CA GLN A 104 -5.12 -0.05 13.39
C GLN A 104 -5.87 -1.30 12.93
N GLY A 105 -5.18 -2.45 12.96
CA GLY A 105 -5.67 -3.67 12.31
C GLY A 105 -5.92 -3.43 10.82
N ALA A 106 -7.11 -3.81 10.33
CA ALA A 106 -7.50 -3.63 8.92
C ALA A 106 -8.06 -2.22 8.60
N MET A 107 -8.16 -1.34 9.60
CA MET A 107 -8.82 -0.04 9.47
C MET A 107 -7.81 1.07 9.23
N VAL A 108 -8.15 1.98 8.30
CA VAL A 108 -7.45 3.26 8.13
C VAL A 108 -8.30 4.33 8.80
N TYR A 109 -7.75 4.95 9.84
CA TYR A 109 -8.44 5.98 10.62
C TYR A 109 -8.29 7.37 10.02
N SER A 110 -7.11 7.67 9.48
CA SER A 110 -6.83 8.95 8.82
C SER A 110 -5.89 8.77 7.64
N MET A 111 -6.03 9.67 6.67
CA MET A 111 -5.13 9.80 5.54
C MET A 111 -5.07 11.29 5.18
N THR A 112 -3.92 11.92 5.39
CA THR A 112 -3.73 13.34 5.10
C THR A 112 -2.52 13.54 4.20
N TYR A 113 -2.69 14.26 3.10
CA TYR A 113 -1.58 14.70 2.26
C TYR A 113 -1.18 16.13 2.61
N THR A 114 0.12 16.38 2.73
CA THR A 114 0.72 17.71 2.85
C THR A 114 1.60 17.97 1.63
N ASN A 115 1.26 18.99 0.83
CA ASN A 115 2.07 19.38 -0.32
C ASN A 115 3.39 20.03 0.13
N ALA A 116 4.54 19.53 -0.34
CA ALA A 116 5.85 19.98 0.14
C ALA A 116 6.18 21.43 -0.27
N ARG A 117 5.57 21.93 -1.36
CA ARG A 117 5.82 23.30 -1.86
C ARG A 117 4.92 24.33 -1.18
N THR A 118 3.65 24.01 -0.98
CA THR A 118 2.64 24.98 -0.50
C THR A 118 2.28 24.81 0.97
N GLY A 119 2.63 23.67 1.58
CA GLY A 119 2.19 23.30 2.92
C GLY A 119 0.68 22.98 3.01
N LYS A 120 -0.05 23.04 1.89
CA LYS A 120 -1.48 22.78 1.88
C LYS A 120 -1.75 21.33 2.27
N GLN A 121 -2.63 21.16 3.26
CA GLN A 121 -3.12 19.85 3.68
C GLN A 121 -4.42 19.49 2.96
N THR A 122 -4.61 18.20 2.70
CA THR A 122 -5.84 17.64 2.14
C THR A 122 -6.11 16.30 2.81
N ALA A 123 -7.27 16.19 3.47
CA ALA A 123 -7.72 14.95 4.07
C ALA A 123 -8.41 14.07 3.03
N PHE A 124 -8.28 12.76 3.19
CA PHE A 124 -8.88 11.75 2.35
C PHE A 124 -9.60 10.70 3.19
N GLY A 125 -10.79 10.32 2.75
CA GLY A 125 -11.52 9.17 3.27
C GLY A 125 -11.29 7.92 2.42
N ARG A 126 -11.45 6.74 3.04
CA ARG A 126 -11.50 5.47 2.32
C ARG A 126 -12.74 5.42 1.43
N ALA A 127 -12.54 5.16 0.14
CA ALA A 127 -13.63 4.91 -0.81
C ALA A 127 -14.02 3.42 -0.75
N LEU A 128 -14.79 3.03 0.28
CA LEU A 128 -15.18 1.64 0.53
C LEU A 128 -16.19 1.08 -0.49
N ASP A 129 -16.83 1.96 -1.26
CA ASP A 129 -17.71 1.67 -2.37
C ASP A 129 -16.98 1.34 -3.68
N VAL A 130 -15.64 1.42 -3.70
CA VAL A 130 -14.81 1.17 -4.87
C VAL A 130 -14.19 -0.22 -4.79
N ASP A 131 -14.39 -1.01 -5.84
CA ASP A 131 -13.74 -2.32 -5.99
C ASP A 131 -12.21 -2.15 -6.13
N ALA A 132 -11.47 -2.88 -5.30
CA ALA A 132 -10.03 -2.79 -5.16
C ALA A 132 -9.41 -4.19 -5.14
N SER A 133 -8.46 -4.44 -6.04
CA SER A 133 -7.67 -5.68 -6.05
C SER A 133 -6.23 -5.42 -6.47
N GLU A 134 -5.33 -6.34 -6.16
CA GLU A 134 -3.93 -6.28 -6.63
C GLU A 134 -3.86 -6.25 -8.17
N GLN A 135 -4.74 -6.97 -8.86
CA GLN A 135 -4.71 -7.11 -10.31
C GLN A 135 -5.25 -5.85 -11.00
N THR A 136 -6.36 -5.30 -10.52
CA THR A 136 -7.06 -4.19 -11.19
C THR A 136 -6.76 -2.82 -10.59
N GLY A 137 -6.28 -2.76 -9.35
CA GLY A 137 -6.25 -1.52 -8.58
C GLY A 137 -7.65 -1.03 -8.24
N CYS A 138 -7.79 0.28 -8.03
CA CYS A 138 -9.08 0.91 -7.79
C CYS A 138 -9.86 1.13 -9.08
N ARG A 139 -11.10 0.62 -9.13
CA ARG A 139 -12.01 0.78 -10.28
C ARG A 139 -12.92 2.00 -10.10
N TRP A 140 -12.40 3.15 -10.48
CA TRP A 140 -13.02 4.49 -10.35
C TRP A 140 -14.17 4.81 -11.31
#